data_AF-A0A2I8A4E9-F1
#
_entry.id   AF-A0A2I8A4E9-F1
#
_cell.length_a   1.000
_cell.length_b   1.000
_cell.length_c   1.000
_cell.angle_alpha   90.00
_cell.angle_beta   90.00
_cell.angle_gamma   90.00
#
_symmetry.space_group_name_H-M   'P 1'
#
loop_
_entity.id
_entity.type
_entity.pdbx_description
1 polymer ?
#
loop_
_entity_poly.entity_id
_entity_poly.type
_entity_poly.pdbx_seq_one_letter_code
_entity_poly.pdbx_strand_id
1 'polypeptide(L)'
;MIISDEGNGNRKVTIDVLPTAKQVSDVSVRQGANSIEPQNGTLQEIVNSAIGEVLGRNINANDPKTVLTSLKQSFAPQDSNGRTTYVWNPYTYAVQTERGGALTGAQASLYHRAKAALESILPLLNGLMPLNPAADIQNMEAVRSIVRTEISELVNEIRLEGGPRILKVDNLFALLLGADLSGAEVGQLKNMANIFGFERNFINTVAEEQNYTNYLTILDYVISLNQSWARYKQETRDEKYLGTQLVKLSRALCVVAESVNEVYRIMDSVFLGFAERQTVIIKFRKRNSSTTEGYFSDNQDMELSLEELLSWVKEFATFEGQALAKGGGKLAIAEVVKETAKQLADLVTATSDAPISHSAFKRAGVIDSLKDLADQLREVSTLAGQVKREQNINVPSPAILNPPSQQFPPQ
;
A
#
# COMPACT_ATOMS: atom_id res chain seq x y z
N MET A 1 51.58 0.62 24.71
CA MET A 1 52.07 -0.11 25.91
C MET A 1 51.51 -1.51 25.81
N ILE A 2 52.37 -2.52 25.64
CA ILE A 2 52.00 -3.93 25.49
C ILE A 2 51.87 -4.53 26.89
N ILE A 3 50.75 -5.19 27.18
CA ILE A 3 50.68 -6.30 28.12
C ILE A 3 49.78 -7.36 27.50
N SER A 4 50.33 -8.55 27.32
CA SER A 4 49.61 -9.81 27.11
C SER A 4 49.52 -10.52 28.46
N ASP A 5 48.36 -11.08 28.81
CA ASP A 5 48.27 -12.40 29.47
C ASP A 5 46.85 -12.99 29.34
N GLU A 6 46.81 -14.32 29.41
CA GLU A 6 45.85 -15.29 28.94
C GLU A 6 44.55 -15.44 29.75
N GLY A 7 43.53 -16.04 29.12
CA GLY A 7 42.78 -17.11 29.78
C GLY A 7 41.33 -16.85 30.24
N ASN A 8 40.40 -17.37 29.42
CA ASN A 8 39.17 -18.08 29.82
C ASN A 8 37.88 -17.28 30.14
N GLY A 9 36.82 -17.60 29.38
CA GLY A 9 35.42 -17.37 29.75
C GLY A 9 34.66 -16.38 28.86
N ASN A 10 34.01 -16.90 27.81
CA ASN A 10 33.06 -16.17 26.94
C ASN A 10 31.93 -15.50 27.76
N ARG A 11 32.15 -14.26 28.21
CA ARG A 11 31.09 -13.30 28.50
C ARG A 11 31.00 -12.37 27.29
N LYS A 12 29.88 -12.43 26.56
CA LYS A 12 29.52 -11.37 25.61
C LYS A 12 29.45 -10.06 26.38
N VAL A 13 30.45 -9.20 26.21
CA VAL A 13 30.40 -7.81 26.68
C VAL A 13 29.51 -7.07 25.69
N THR A 14 28.27 -6.79 26.09
CA THR A 14 27.43 -5.82 25.39
C THR A 14 28.05 -4.45 25.64
N ILE A 15 28.73 -3.89 24.64
CA ILE A 15 29.18 -2.50 24.69
C ILE A 15 27.97 -1.65 24.32
N ASP A 16 27.27 -1.16 25.33
CA ASP A 16 26.21 -0.17 25.19
C ASP A 16 26.86 1.17 24.85
N VAL A 17 26.80 1.59 23.58
CA VAL A 17 27.21 2.93 23.16
C VAL A 17 25.97 3.79 22.98
N LEU A 18 25.25 4.03 24.08
CA LEU A 18 24.35 5.17 24.16
C LEU A 18 25.16 6.35 24.73
N PRO A 19 25.13 7.53 24.09
CA PRO A 19 25.79 8.70 24.64
C PRO A 19 25.18 9.01 26.00
N THR A 20 26.03 9.17 27.01
CA THR A 20 25.56 9.57 28.34
C THR A 20 25.12 11.03 28.31
N ALA A 21 24.16 11.44 29.15
CA ALA A 21 23.67 12.82 29.19
C ALA A 21 24.77 13.89 29.36
N LYS A 22 25.92 13.52 29.95
CA LYS A 22 27.12 14.37 30.05
C LYS A 22 27.87 14.59 28.73
N GLN A 23 27.74 13.68 27.75
CA GLN A 23 28.39 13.81 26.43
C GLN A 23 27.59 14.68 25.46
N VAL A 24 26.31 14.94 25.76
CA VAL A 24 25.44 15.83 24.97
C VAL A 24 25.58 17.30 25.42
N SER A 25 26.06 17.55 26.65
CA SER A 25 26.22 18.90 27.20
C SER A 25 27.52 19.62 26.80
N ASP A 26 28.52 18.91 26.24
CA ASP A 26 29.86 19.46 25.96
C ASP A 26 30.16 19.66 24.46
N VAL A 27 29.14 19.91 23.63
CA VAL A 27 29.38 20.43 22.28
C VAL A 27 29.76 21.92 22.39
N SER A 28 31.05 22.16 22.53
CA SER A 28 31.64 23.51 22.55
C SER A 28 31.28 24.27 21.28
N VAL A 29 30.64 25.43 21.47
CA VAL A 29 30.34 26.45 20.46
C VAL A 29 31.63 26.89 19.77
N ARG A 30 31.82 26.51 18.51
CA ARG A 30 32.77 27.17 17.62
C ARG A 30 32.12 28.45 17.10
N GLN A 31 32.53 29.60 17.63
CA GLN A 31 32.21 30.92 17.08
C GLN A 31 32.81 31.06 15.68
N GLY A 32 31.96 31.00 14.67
CA GLY A 32 32.18 31.55 13.34
C GLY A 32 31.12 32.61 13.10
N ALA A 33 31.56 33.85 12.91
CA ALA A 33 30.69 35.01 12.72
C ALA A 33 29.81 34.85 11.46
N ASN A 34 28.50 34.73 11.66
CA ASN A 34 27.44 35.17 10.77
C ASN A 34 26.15 35.21 11.62
N SER A 35 25.73 36.41 12.00
CA SER A 35 24.55 36.63 12.81
C SER A 35 23.30 36.27 11.99
N ILE A 36 22.75 35.08 12.21
CA ILE A 36 21.39 34.72 11.83
C ILE A 36 20.52 35.08 13.05
N GLU A 37 19.67 36.10 12.91
CA GLU A 37 18.66 36.42 13.92
C GLU A 37 17.73 35.22 14.14
N PRO A 38 17.33 34.93 15.39
CA PRO A 38 16.54 33.75 15.72
C PRO A 38 15.14 33.84 15.12
N GLN A 39 14.83 32.89 14.24
CA GLN A 39 13.49 32.57 13.78
C GLN A 39 12.63 32.14 14.98
N ASN A 40 11.71 33.00 15.42
CA ASN A 40 10.82 32.71 16.54
C ASN A 40 9.58 31.93 16.06
N GLY A 41 9.76 30.67 15.69
CA GLY A 41 8.82 29.61 16.08
C GLY A 41 9.28 29.05 17.41
N THR A 42 8.40 28.59 18.30
CA THR A 42 8.92 27.98 19.53
C THR A 42 9.73 26.75 19.12
N LEU A 43 10.96 26.63 19.61
CA LEU A 43 11.84 25.49 19.31
C LEU A 43 11.12 24.14 19.52
N GLN A 44 10.16 24.13 20.45
CA GLN A 44 9.29 23.01 20.74
C GLN A 44 8.42 22.59 19.55
N GLU A 45 7.83 23.51 18.81
CA GLU A 45 6.97 23.21 17.64
C GLU A 45 7.80 22.66 16.47
N ILE A 46 8.99 23.24 16.24
CA ILE A 46 9.94 22.76 15.24
C ILE A 46 10.40 21.33 15.58
N VAL A 47 10.75 21.09 16.83
CA VAL A 47 11.16 19.77 17.33
C VAL A 47 10.01 18.77 17.23
N ASN A 48 8.79 19.16 17.61
CA ASN A 48 7.62 18.28 17.55
C ASN A 48 7.27 17.90 16.10
N SER A 49 7.37 18.85 15.16
CA SER A 49 7.16 18.61 13.74
C SER A 49 8.21 17.65 13.16
N ALA A 50 9.49 17.89 13.46
CA ALA A 50 10.58 17.01 13.02
C ALA A 50 10.49 15.60 13.64
N ILE A 51 10.08 15.49 14.90
CA ILE A 51 9.83 14.20 15.57
C ILE A 51 8.65 13.49 14.91
N GLY A 52 7.58 14.22 14.58
CA GLY A 52 6.42 13.68 13.87
C GLY A 52 6.79 13.14 12.48
N GLU A 53 7.67 13.85 11.77
CA GLU A 53 8.19 13.47 10.46
C GLU A 53 9.05 12.20 10.50
N VAL A 54 9.94 12.09 11.50
CA VAL A 54 10.81 10.91 11.66
C VAL A 54 10.04 9.69 12.14
N LEU A 55 9.02 9.88 12.99
CA LEU A 55 8.32 8.79 13.68
C LEU A 55 6.94 8.44 13.11
N GLY A 56 6.50 9.18 12.09
CA GLY A 56 5.23 8.98 11.40
C GLY A 56 4.02 9.07 12.33
N ARG A 57 4.04 9.99 13.31
CA ARG A 57 2.87 10.42 14.10
C ARG A 57 3.22 11.54 15.07
N ASN A 58 2.24 12.39 15.38
CA ASN A 58 2.35 13.36 16.47
C ASN A 58 2.48 12.63 17.82
N ILE A 59 3.55 12.93 18.55
CA ILE A 59 3.87 12.27 19.82
C ILE A 59 3.43 13.15 20.98
N ASN A 60 2.59 12.59 21.85
CA ASN A 60 2.36 13.15 23.17
C ASN A 60 3.54 12.76 24.09
N ALA A 61 4.27 13.74 24.61
CA ALA A 61 5.42 13.54 25.49
C ALA A 61 5.08 12.78 26.80
N ASN A 62 3.80 12.71 27.16
CA ASN A 62 3.33 12.00 28.35
C ASN A 62 3.09 10.50 28.12
N ASP A 63 3.29 9.97 26.91
CA ASP A 63 3.12 8.53 26.60
C ASP A 63 4.40 7.88 26.05
N PRO A 64 5.34 7.49 26.95
CA PRO A 64 6.61 6.89 26.57
C PRO A 64 6.49 5.52 25.89
N LYS A 65 5.39 4.77 26.14
CA LYS A 65 5.15 3.47 25.47
C LYS A 65 4.84 3.68 24.01
N THR A 66 4.02 4.68 23.73
CA THR A 66 3.69 5.10 22.38
C THR A 66 5.00 5.49 21.69
N VAL A 67 5.84 6.38 22.26
CA VAL A 67 7.15 6.78 21.68
C VAL A 67 8.02 5.59 21.28
N LEU A 68 8.22 4.65 22.21
CA LEU A 68 9.04 3.47 21.97
C LEU A 68 8.51 2.59 20.83
N THR A 69 7.19 2.45 20.71
CA THR A 69 6.57 1.68 19.62
C THR A 69 6.81 2.34 18.26
N SER A 70 6.71 3.67 18.14
CA SER A 70 7.01 4.35 16.87
C SER A 70 8.48 4.29 16.50
N LEU A 71 9.37 4.38 17.47
CA LEU A 71 10.81 4.24 17.22
C LEU A 71 11.13 2.86 16.65
N LYS A 72 10.58 1.80 17.26
CA LYS A 72 10.74 0.42 16.76
C LYS A 72 10.15 0.22 15.37
N GLN A 73 9.13 0.99 15.01
CA GLN A 73 8.50 0.92 13.70
C GLN A 73 9.25 1.71 12.63
N SER A 74 9.84 2.85 13.00
CA SER A 74 10.53 3.76 12.08
C SER A 74 12.02 3.41 11.88
N PHE A 75 12.58 2.55 12.75
CA PHE A 75 13.98 2.14 12.68
C PHE A 75 14.08 0.61 12.74
N ALA A 76 14.61 0.01 11.68
CA ALA A 76 14.87 -1.42 11.64
C ALA A 76 16.34 -1.70 11.99
N PRO A 77 16.63 -2.72 12.82
CA PRO A 77 18.00 -3.16 13.05
C PRO A 77 18.53 -3.85 11.79
N GLN A 78 19.73 -3.45 11.36
CA GLN A 78 20.50 -4.09 10.32
C GLN A 78 21.86 -4.50 10.91
N ASP A 79 22.11 -5.80 10.95
CA ASP A 79 23.39 -6.33 11.38
C ASP A 79 24.37 -6.32 10.22
N SER A 80 25.43 -5.53 10.34
CA SER A 80 26.53 -5.51 9.38
C SER A 80 27.85 -5.62 10.12
N ASN A 81 28.69 -6.58 9.71
CA ASN A 81 30.05 -6.79 10.24
C ASN A 81 30.14 -6.86 11.79
N GLY A 82 29.19 -7.54 12.45
CA GLY A 82 29.19 -7.70 13.91
C GLY A 82 28.73 -6.46 14.70
N ARG A 83 28.19 -5.43 14.03
CA ARG A 83 27.61 -4.24 14.64
C ARG A 83 26.15 -4.08 14.20
N THR A 84 25.26 -3.90 15.16
CA THR A 84 23.87 -3.53 14.90
C THR A 84 23.80 -2.05 14.58
N THR A 85 23.45 -1.72 13.35
CA THR A 85 23.15 -0.37 12.91
C THR A 85 21.64 -0.24 12.73
N TYR A 86 21.05 0.86 13.20
CA TYR A 86 19.63 1.12 12.97
C TYR A 86 19.49 1.98 11.73
N VAL A 87 18.84 1.42 10.70
CA VAL A 87 18.52 2.16 9.49
C VAL A 87 17.16 2.81 9.70
N TRP A 88 17.12 4.14 9.53
CA TRP A 88 15.85 4.84 9.46
C TRP A 88 15.12 4.35 8.22
N ASN A 89 14.00 3.67 8.45
CA ASN A 89 13.05 3.38 7.40
C ASN A 89 12.11 4.59 7.38
N PRO A 90 12.26 5.53 6.42
CA PRO A 90 11.20 6.51 6.22
C PRO A 90 9.90 5.73 6.10
N TYR A 91 8.82 6.26 6.68
CA TYR A 91 7.47 5.70 6.50
C TYR A 91 7.15 5.71 5.00
N THR A 92 7.64 4.70 4.30
CA THR A 92 7.18 4.33 2.99
C THR A 92 5.79 3.83 3.28
N TYR A 93 4.81 4.66 2.96
CA TYR A 93 3.57 4.44 2.23
C TYR A 93 3.17 3.00 1.80
N ALA A 94 3.70 1.97 2.45
CA ALA A 94 3.39 0.58 2.25
C ALA A 94 2.03 0.34 2.89
N VAL A 95 1.06 0.09 2.02
CA VAL A 95 -0.31 -0.27 2.36
C VAL A 95 -0.29 -1.58 3.15
N GLN A 96 -0.20 -1.49 4.47
CA GLN A 96 -0.47 -2.62 5.36
C GLN A 96 -1.99 -2.86 5.34
N THR A 97 -2.46 -3.81 4.53
CA THR A 97 -3.85 -4.30 4.57
C THR A 97 -4.06 -5.20 5.79
N GLU A 98 -5.28 -5.15 6.34
CA GLU A 98 -5.76 -5.58 7.69
C GLU A 98 -5.46 -7.02 8.19
N ARG A 99 -4.62 -7.80 7.52
CA ARG A 99 -4.15 -9.11 8.01
C ARG A 99 -2.63 -9.24 8.01
N GLY A 100 -1.89 -8.20 8.40
CA GLY A 100 -0.42 -8.27 8.55
C GLY A 100 0.30 -8.82 7.32
N GLY A 101 -0.30 -8.68 6.14
CA GLY A 101 0.12 -9.32 4.90
C GLY A 101 -0.38 -8.46 3.76
N ALA A 102 0.52 -8.10 2.88
CA ALA A 102 0.33 -7.15 1.78
C ALA A 102 -0.62 -7.60 0.65
N LEU A 103 -1.50 -8.57 0.92
CA LEU A 103 -2.41 -9.21 -0.05
C LEU A 103 -3.87 -8.94 0.33
N THR A 104 -4.70 -8.64 -0.68
CA THR A 104 -6.16 -8.54 -0.48
C THR A 104 -6.78 -9.93 -0.21
N GLY A 105 -7.98 -10.01 0.36
CA GLY A 105 -8.61 -11.31 0.69
C GLY A 105 -8.77 -12.25 -0.53
N ALA A 106 -9.26 -11.71 -1.66
CA ALA A 106 -9.37 -12.46 -2.92
C ALA A 106 -7.99 -12.87 -3.46
N GLN A 107 -6.99 -11.98 -3.37
CA GLN A 107 -5.62 -12.29 -3.76
C GLN A 107 -4.98 -13.35 -2.87
N ALA A 108 -5.21 -13.30 -1.55
CA ALA A 108 -4.71 -14.29 -0.60
C ALA A 108 -5.30 -15.68 -0.89
N SER A 109 -6.59 -15.77 -1.21
CA SER A 109 -7.22 -17.02 -1.63
C SER A 109 -6.56 -17.60 -2.89
N LEU A 110 -6.37 -16.75 -3.92
CA LEU A 110 -5.69 -17.15 -5.15
C LEU A 110 -4.23 -17.58 -4.89
N TYR A 111 -3.50 -16.82 -4.07
CA TYR A 111 -2.11 -17.13 -3.69
C TYR A 111 -2.00 -18.47 -2.96
N HIS A 112 -2.88 -18.75 -1.99
CA HIS A 112 -2.88 -20.04 -1.29
C HIS A 112 -3.11 -21.20 -2.25
N ARG A 113 -4.04 -21.05 -3.21
CA ARG A 113 -4.28 -22.06 -4.25
C ARG A 113 -3.06 -22.22 -5.17
N ALA A 114 -2.46 -21.12 -5.61
CA ALA A 114 -1.29 -21.12 -6.48
C ALA A 114 -0.08 -21.80 -5.79
N LYS A 115 0.14 -21.49 -4.51
CA LYS A 115 1.20 -22.09 -3.70
C LYS A 115 0.99 -23.60 -3.53
N ALA A 116 -0.23 -24.04 -3.19
CA ALA A 116 -0.54 -25.45 -3.06
C ALA A 116 -0.37 -26.21 -4.39
N ALA A 117 -0.76 -25.59 -5.51
CA ALA A 117 -0.53 -26.15 -6.84
C ALA A 117 0.98 -26.28 -7.14
N LEU A 118 1.78 -25.25 -6.87
CA LEU A 118 3.24 -25.29 -7.04
C LEU A 118 3.88 -26.41 -6.20
N GLU A 119 3.52 -26.52 -4.92
CA GLU A 119 4.01 -27.57 -4.02
C GLU A 119 3.67 -28.98 -4.52
N SER A 120 2.54 -29.14 -5.22
CA SER A 120 2.12 -30.42 -5.82
C SER A 120 2.80 -30.68 -7.16
N ILE A 121 2.99 -29.65 -7.99
CA ILE A 121 3.58 -29.76 -9.33
C ILE A 121 5.07 -30.07 -9.26
N LEU A 122 5.84 -29.41 -8.37
CA LEU A 122 7.30 -29.51 -8.38
C LEU A 122 7.83 -30.95 -8.21
N PRO A 123 7.32 -31.78 -7.27
CA PRO A 123 7.73 -33.17 -7.16
C PRO A 123 7.38 -33.98 -8.41
N LEU A 124 6.18 -33.80 -8.96
CA LEU A 124 5.73 -34.51 -10.17
C LEU A 124 6.61 -34.15 -11.37
N LEU A 125 6.87 -32.86 -11.56
CA LEU A 125 7.71 -32.33 -12.64
C LEU A 125 9.14 -32.87 -12.60
N ASN A 126 9.71 -32.97 -11.40
CA ASN A 126 11.04 -33.54 -11.17
C ASN A 126 11.08 -35.06 -11.39
N GLY A 127 9.96 -35.75 -11.13
CA GLY A 127 9.81 -37.19 -11.29
C GLY A 127 9.47 -37.65 -12.71
N LEU A 128 9.20 -36.73 -13.64
CA LEU A 128 8.86 -37.07 -15.03
C LEU A 128 10.03 -37.76 -15.74
N MET A 129 9.75 -38.92 -16.31
CA MET A 129 10.66 -39.70 -17.16
C MET A 129 10.25 -39.64 -18.64
N PRO A 130 11.16 -39.80 -19.60
CA PRO A 130 10.77 -39.88 -21.00
C PRO A 130 10.07 -41.21 -21.29
N LEU A 131 9.01 -41.18 -22.10
CA LEU A 131 8.39 -42.36 -22.72
C LEU A 131 8.95 -42.62 -24.12
N ASN A 132 9.42 -41.57 -24.80
CA ASN A 132 10.12 -41.71 -26.08
C ASN A 132 11.58 -42.12 -25.82
N PRO A 133 12.04 -43.31 -26.29
CA PRO A 133 13.44 -43.74 -26.12
C PRO A 133 14.45 -42.85 -26.84
N ALA A 134 14.01 -42.09 -27.85
CA ALA A 134 14.84 -41.15 -28.59
C ALA A 134 14.80 -39.71 -28.02
N ALA A 135 14.20 -39.51 -26.83
CA ALA A 135 14.14 -38.20 -26.20
C ALA A 135 15.54 -37.70 -25.82
N ASP A 136 15.87 -36.49 -26.24
CA ASP A 136 17.14 -35.85 -25.90
C ASP A 136 17.11 -35.31 -24.45
N ILE A 137 18.08 -35.74 -23.65
CA ILE A 137 18.17 -35.41 -22.23
C ILE A 137 18.36 -33.91 -22.01
N GLN A 138 19.11 -33.21 -22.87
CA GLN A 138 19.34 -31.78 -22.71
C GLN A 138 18.05 -30.99 -22.96
N ASN A 139 17.29 -31.36 -23.99
CA ASN A 139 15.99 -30.77 -24.28
C ASN A 139 14.97 -31.05 -23.17
N MET A 140 15.01 -32.25 -22.57
CA MET A 140 14.17 -32.59 -21.43
C MET A 140 14.46 -31.72 -20.20
N GLU A 141 15.73 -31.56 -19.83
CA GLU A 141 16.11 -30.70 -18.70
C GLU A 141 15.79 -29.23 -18.98
N ALA A 142 15.99 -28.78 -20.23
CA ALA A 142 15.68 -27.41 -20.64
C ALA A 142 14.17 -27.13 -20.47
N VAL A 143 13.29 -27.95 -21.03
CA VAL A 143 11.84 -27.73 -20.94
C VAL A 143 11.33 -27.89 -19.50
N ARG A 144 11.91 -28.81 -18.72
CA ARG A 144 11.61 -28.95 -17.28
C ARG A 144 11.98 -27.69 -16.51
N SER A 145 13.15 -27.11 -16.79
CA SER A 145 13.63 -25.88 -16.15
C SER A 145 12.75 -24.67 -16.51
N ILE A 146 12.34 -24.55 -17.77
CA ILE A 146 11.45 -23.49 -18.24
C ILE A 146 10.11 -23.58 -17.51
N VAL A 147 9.44 -24.73 -17.54
CA VAL A 147 8.14 -24.94 -16.86
C VAL A 147 8.25 -24.66 -15.36
N ARG A 148 9.32 -25.14 -14.71
CA ARG A 148 9.56 -24.87 -13.28
C ARG A 148 9.66 -23.37 -13.02
N THR A 149 10.39 -22.64 -13.85
CA THR A 149 10.61 -21.20 -13.70
C THR A 149 9.30 -20.43 -13.90
N GLU A 150 8.55 -20.75 -14.96
CA GLU A 150 7.28 -20.08 -15.28
C GLU A 150 6.21 -20.26 -14.20
N ILE A 151 6.05 -21.49 -13.67
CA ILE A 151 5.07 -21.75 -12.59
C ILE A 151 5.52 -21.08 -11.28
N SER A 152 6.82 -21.04 -11.01
CA SER A 152 7.34 -20.33 -9.82
C SER A 152 7.12 -18.82 -9.92
N GLU A 153 7.38 -18.25 -11.11
CA GLU A 153 7.16 -16.84 -11.38
C GLU A 153 5.67 -16.47 -11.32
N LEU A 154 4.78 -17.37 -11.77
CA LEU A 154 3.34 -17.20 -11.65
C LEU A 154 2.92 -17.02 -10.18
N VAL A 155 3.42 -17.86 -9.27
CA VAL A 155 3.14 -17.73 -7.83
C VAL A 155 3.72 -16.43 -7.26
N ASN A 156 4.92 -16.04 -7.68
CA ASN A 156 5.55 -14.79 -7.24
C ASN A 156 4.74 -13.56 -7.66
N GLU A 157 4.26 -13.52 -8.90
CA GLU A 157 3.41 -12.44 -9.38
C GLU A 157 2.08 -12.35 -8.63
N ILE A 158 1.46 -13.49 -8.34
CA ILE A 158 0.20 -13.53 -7.56
C ILE A 158 0.42 -12.97 -6.15
N ARG A 159 1.61 -13.13 -5.57
CA ARG A 159 1.98 -12.59 -4.25
C ARG A 159 2.36 -11.10 -4.28
N LEU A 160 2.43 -10.44 -5.43
CA LEU A 160 2.91 -9.07 -5.50
C LEU A 160 2.03 -8.11 -4.67
N GLU A 161 2.68 -7.27 -3.85
CA GLU A 161 1.99 -6.31 -3.00
C GLU A 161 1.20 -5.29 -3.84
N GLY A 162 -0.06 -5.07 -3.46
CA GLY A 162 -0.98 -4.22 -4.23
C GLY A 162 -1.52 -4.86 -5.51
N GLY A 163 -1.36 -6.17 -5.65
CA GLY A 163 -2.06 -7.01 -6.62
C GLY A 163 -1.17 -7.52 -7.77
N PRO A 164 -1.51 -8.68 -8.34
CA PRO A 164 -0.81 -9.23 -9.50
C PRO A 164 -0.92 -8.33 -10.73
N ARG A 165 0.16 -8.28 -11.50
CA ARG A 165 0.18 -7.61 -12.80
C ARG A 165 -0.58 -8.45 -13.82
N ILE A 166 -1.79 -8.01 -14.18
CA ILE A 166 -2.72 -8.78 -15.02
C ILE A 166 -2.05 -9.28 -16.30
N LEU A 167 -1.40 -8.38 -17.04
CA LEU A 167 -0.75 -8.72 -18.31
C LEU A 167 0.39 -9.74 -18.14
N LYS A 168 1.17 -9.63 -17.06
CA LYS A 168 2.29 -10.56 -16.83
C LYS A 168 1.78 -11.95 -16.45
N VAL A 169 0.75 -12.03 -15.61
CA VAL A 169 0.12 -13.31 -15.25
C VAL A 169 -0.55 -13.95 -16.47
N ASP A 170 -1.24 -13.16 -17.30
CA ASP A 170 -1.83 -13.63 -18.57
C ASP A 170 -0.75 -14.18 -19.51
N ASN A 171 0.37 -13.48 -19.66
CA ASN A 171 1.49 -13.94 -20.47
C ASN A 171 2.12 -15.24 -19.92
N LEU A 172 2.27 -15.38 -18.60
CA LEU A 172 2.79 -16.62 -17.99
C LEU A 172 1.87 -17.81 -18.25
N PHE A 173 0.55 -17.63 -18.16
CA PHE A 173 -0.40 -18.68 -18.55
C PHE A 173 -0.35 -18.97 -20.05
N ALA A 174 -0.23 -17.95 -20.89
CA ALA A 174 -0.11 -18.13 -22.34
C ALA A 174 1.18 -18.88 -22.72
N LEU A 175 2.31 -18.63 -22.05
CA LEU A 175 3.55 -19.38 -22.24
C LEU A 175 3.38 -20.85 -21.82
N LEU A 176 2.80 -21.10 -20.64
CA LEU A 176 2.63 -22.46 -20.12
C LEU A 176 1.63 -23.30 -20.93
N LEU A 177 0.46 -22.72 -21.25
CA LEU A 177 -0.69 -23.42 -21.85
C LEU A 177 -0.79 -23.23 -23.37
N GLY A 178 -0.17 -22.20 -23.92
CA GLY A 178 -0.35 -21.75 -25.30
C GLY A 178 -1.42 -20.65 -25.41
N ALA A 179 -1.29 -19.79 -26.42
CA ALA A 179 -2.24 -18.74 -26.74
C ALA A 179 -3.14 -19.18 -27.90
N ASP A 180 -4.43 -19.34 -27.66
CA ASP A 180 -5.36 -19.64 -28.76
C ASP A 180 -5.97 -18.35 -29.31
N LEU A 181 -5.26 -17.71 -30.26
CA LEU A 181 -5.85 -16.74 -31.22
C LEU A 181 -5.33 -16.91 -32.66
N SER A 182 -4.46 -17.88 -32.95
CA SER A 182 -4.06 -18.22 -34.34
C SER A 182 -3.62 -19.68 -34.55
N GLY A 183 -3.74 -20.55 -33.54
CA GLY A 183 -3.49 -21.99 -33.67
C GLY A 183 -2.03 -22.43 -33.88
N ALA A 184 -1.04 -21.53 -33.73
CA ALA A 184 0.36 -21.82 -34.06
C ALA A 184 1.34 -21.89 -32.87
N GLU A 185 0.98 -21.41 -31.68
CA GLU A 185 1.90 -21.40 -30.53
C GLU A 185 1.60 -22.54 -29.54
N VAL A 186 2.49 -23.53 -29.54
CA VAL A 186 2.48 -24.66 -28.60
C VAL A 186 3.02 -24.19 -27.24
N GLY A 187 2.18 -24.21 -26.21
CA GLY A 187 2.60 -23.89 -24.84
C GLY A 187 3.68 -24.84 -24.30
N GLN A 188 4.45 -24.39 -23.30
CA GLN A 188 5.58 -25.15 -22.76
C GLN A 188 5.18 -26.53 -22.22
N LEU A 189 3.97 -26.68 -21.67
CA LEU A 189 3.47 -27.98 -21.22
C LEU A 189 3.18 -28.94 -22.39
N LYS A 190 2.73 -28.43 -23.53
CA LYS A 190 2.52 -29.26 -24.73
C LYS A 190 3.86 -29.56 -25.41
N ASN A 191 4.78 -28.60 -25.44
CA ASN A 191 6.16 -28.82 -25.89
C ASN A 191 6.85 -29.92 -25.06
N MET A 192 6.68 -29.89 -23.73
CA MET A 192 7.14 -30.93 -22.82
C MET A 192 6.57 -32.30 -23.18
N ALA A 193 5.27 -32.40 -23.45
CA ALA A 193 4.68 -33.67 -23.89
C ALA A 193 5.31 -34.20 -25.18
N ASN A 194 5.58 -33.32 -26.14
CA ASN A 194 6.20 -33.71 -27.41
C ASN A 194 7.64 -34.21 -27.19
N ILE A 195 8.43 -33.52 -26.36
CA ILE A 195 9.83 -33.89 -26.06
C ILE A 195 9.89 -35.22 -25.29
N PHE A 196 9.05 -35.38 -24.26
CA PHE A 196 9.05 -36.57 -23.41
C PHE A 196 8.33 -37.76 -24.05
N GLY A 197 7.55 -37.55 -25.12
CA GLY A 197 6.75 -38.59 -25.74
C GLY A 197 5.51 -38.97 -24.93
N PHE A 198 4.88 -38.01 -24.25
CA PHE A 198 3.63 -38.21 -23.51
C PHE A 198 2.43 -38.38 -24.45
N GLU A 199 2.44 -39.50 -25.18
CA GLU A 199 1.36 -39.96 -26.05
C GLU A 199 0.98 -41.39 -25.64
N ARG A 200 -0.30 -41.72 -25.78
CA ARG A 200 -0.82 -43.05 -25.39
C ARG A 200 -0.12 -44.20 -26.14
N ASN A 201 0.38 -43.95 -27.34
CA ASN A 201 1.06 -44.96 -28.16
C ASN A 201 2.43 -45.37 -27.62
N PHE A 202 3.03 -44.59 -26.72
CA PHE A 202 4.32 -44.91 -26.08
C PHE A 202 4.15 -45.60 -24.71
N ILE A 203 2.91 -45.89 -24.27
CA ILE A 203 2.62 -46.50 -22.98
C ILE A 203 2.46 -48.01 -23.15
N ASN A 204 3.38 -48.78 -22.58
CA ASN A 204 3.38 -50.24 -22.60
C ASN A 204 3.32 -50.85 -21.19
N THR A 205 3.71 -50.09 -20.16
CA THR A 205 3.80 -50.55 -18.77
C THR A 205 2.99 -49.67 -17.81
N VAL A 206 2.63 -50.24 -16.65
CA VAL A 206 1.95 -49.50 -15.57
C VAL A 206 2.79 -48.32 -15.07
N ALA A 207 4.13 -48.45 -15.07
CA ALA A 207 5.01 -47.36 -14.67
C ALA A 207 4.97 -46.19 -15.66
N GLU A 208 4.91 -46.47 -16.96
CA GLU A 208 4.76 -45.46 -18.01
C GLU A 208 3.39 -44.80 -17.96
N GLU A 209 2.33 -45.56 -17.66
CA GLU A 209 0.98 -45.04 -17.45
C GLU A 209 0.92 -44.09 -16.24
N GLN A 210 1.56 -44.46 -15.12
CA GLN A 210 1.67 -43.59 -13.95
C GLN A 210 2.45 -42.31 -14.29
N ASN A 211 3.52 -42.40 -15.07
CA ASN A 211 4.31 -41.25 -15.48
C ASN A 211 3.53 -40.30 -16.42
N TYR A 212 2.76 -40.85 -17.36
CA TYR A 212 1.81 -40.08 -18.19
C TYR A 212 0.73 -39.41 -17.33
N THR A 213 0.22 -40.12 -16.32
CA THR A 213 -0.77 -39.59 -15.35
C THR A 213 -0.18 -38.44 -14.54
N ASN A 214 1.09 -38.51 -14.13
CA ASN A 214 1.78 -37.41 -13.45
C ASN A 214 1.84 -36.16 -14.34
N TYR A 215 2.13 -36.32 -15.64
CA TYR A 215 2.09 -35.22 -16.60
C TYR A 215 0.68 -34.60 -16.72
N LEU A 216 -0.36 -35.43 -16.87
CA LEU A 216 -1.75 -34.95 -16.93
C LEU A 216 -2.14 -34.20 -15.64
N THR A 217 -1.69 -34.69 -14.49
CA THR A 217 -1.94 -34.03 -13.20
C THR A 217 -1.32 -32.63 -13.14
N ILE A 218 -0.10 -32.45 -13.66
CA ILE A 218 0.54 -31.13 -13.76
C ILE A 218 -0.29 -30.20 -14.66
N LEU A 219 -0.71 -30.69 -15.83
CA LEU A 219 -1.53 -29.93 -16.77
C LEU A 219 -2.85 -29.48 -16.10
N ASP A 220 -3.54 -30.38 -15.41
CA ASP A 220 -4.79 -30.08 -14.70
C ASP A 220 -4.60 -29.02 -13.61
N TYR A 221 -3.52 -29.08 -12.84
CA TYR A 221 -3.23 -28.04 -11.85
C TYR A 221 -3.07 -26.66 -12.51
N VAL A 222 -2.33 -26.56 -13.62
CA VAL A 222 -2.11 -25.28 -14.31
C VAL A 222 -3.41 -24.76 -14.95
N ILE A 223 -4.21 -25.62 -15.58
CA ILE A 223 -5.53 -25.26 -16.13
C ILE A 223 -6.47 -24.77 -15.02
N SER A 224 -6.55 -25.51 -13.92
CA SER A 224 -7.36 -25.18 -12.74
C SER A 224 -6.96 -23.84 -12.11
N LEU A 225 -5.66 -23.55 -12.09
CA LEU A 225 -5.15 -22.26 -11.63
C LEU A 225 -5.47 -21.13 -12.62
N ASN A 226 -5.38 -21.35 -13.93
CA ASN A 226 -5.78 -20.38 -14.95
C ASN A 226 -7.28 -20.04 -14.86
N GLN A 227 -8.13 -21.03 -14.62
CA GLN A 227 -9.57 -20.79 -14.39
C GLN A 227 -9.81 -19.94 -13.13
N SER A 228 -9.06 -20.19 -12.07
CA SER A 228 -9.14 -19.40 -10.83
C SER A 228 -8.70 -17.97 -11.04
N TRP A 229 -7.65 -17.78 -11.84
CA TRP A 229 -7.18 -16.48 -12.25
C TRP A 229 -8.21 -15.73 -13.10
N ALA A 230 -8.87 -16.41 -14.05
CA ALA A 230 -9.93 -15.83 -14.85
C ALA A 230 -11.10 -15.33 -13.98
N ARG A 231 -11.51 -16.11 -12.96
CA ARG A 231 -12.51 -15.68 -11.97
C ARG A 231 -12.04 -14.48 -11.16
N TYR A 232 -10.81 -14.52 -10.63
CA TYR A 232 -10.22 -13.39 -9.92
C TYR A 232 -10.23 -12.10 -10.76
N LYS A 233 -9.90 -12.19 -12.05
CA LYS A 233 -9.95 -11.04 -12.98
C LYS A 233 -11.38 -10.50 -13.16
N GLN A 234 -12.38 -11.36 -13.28
CA GLN A 234 -13.78 -10.95 -13.39
C GLN A 234 -14.25 -10.28 -12.09
N GLU A 235 -14.04 -10.93 -10.95
CA GLU A 235 -14.43 -10.41 -9.65
C GLU A 235 -13.76 -9.07 -9.31
N THR A 236 -12.47 -8.91 -9.64
CA THR A 236 -11.75 -7.65 -9.42
C THR A 236 -12.19 -6.52 -10.37
N ARG A 237 -12.80 -6.84 -11.51
CA ARG A 237 -13.37 -5.86 -12.45
C ARG A 237 -14.78 -5.44 -12.03
N ASP A 238 -15.61 -6.39 -11.63
CA ASP A 238 -17.05 -6.19 -11.41
C ASP A 238 -17.37 -5.78 -9.97
N GLU A 239 -16.61 -6.27 -8.98
CA GLU A 239 -16.71 -5.89 -7.58
C GLU A 239 -15.44 -5.20 -7.10
N LYS A 240 -15.61 -3.97 -6.59
CA LYS A 240 -14.54 -3.21 -5.96
C LYS A 240 -14.29 -3.79 -4.56
N TYR A 241 -13.54 -4.89 -4.48
CA TYR A 241 -13.10 -5.45 -3.20
C TYR A 241 -12.52 -4.35 -2.33
N LEU A 242 -12.95 -4.30 -1.06
CA LEU A 242 -12.51 -3.30 -0.10
C LEU A 242 -10.97 -3.24 -0.02
N GLY A 243 -10.30 -4.41 0.00
CA GLY A 243 -8.83 -4.46 0.01
C GLY A 243 -8.18 -3.78 -1.19
N THR A 244 -8.72 -3.97 -2.40
CA THR A 244 -8.18 -3.33 -3.62
C THR A 244 -8.42 -1.82 -3.59
N GLN A 245 -9.59 -1.38 -3.10
CA GLN A 245 -9.89 0.05 -2.95
C GLN A 245 -9.02 0.71 -1.88
N LEU A 246 -8.77 0.03 -0.77
CA LEU A 246 -7.86 0.49 0.28
C LEU A 246 -6.44 0.70 -0.25
N VAL A 247 -5.93 -0.20 -1.11
CA VAL A 247 -4.62 -0.01 -1.75
C VAL A 247 -4.60 1.24 -2.63
N LYS A 248 -5.61 1.42 -3.49
CA LYS A 248 -5.70 2.60 -4.36
C LYS A 248 -5.81 3.89 -3.56
N LEU A 249 -6.70 3.90 -2.57
CA LEU A 249 -6.91 5.03 -1.68
C LEU A 249 -5.63 5.37 -0.91
N SER A 250 -4.96 4.36 -0.35
CA SER A 250 -3.71 4.58 0.36
C SER A 250 -2.65 5.16 -0.56
N ARG A 251 -2.47 4.63 -1.79
CA ARG A 251 -1.52 5.21 -2.77
C ARG A 251 -1.86 6.66 -3.10
N ALA A 252 -3.13 6.99 -3.34
CA ALA A 252 -3.54 8.36 -3.61
C ALA A 252 -3.26 9.30 -2.43
N LEU A 253 -3.50 8.86 -1.18
CA LEU A 253 -3.12 9.63 0.02
C LEU A 253 -1.60 9.87 0.10
N CYS A 254 -0.79 8.91 -0.36
CA CYS A 254 0.67 9.06 -0.40
C CYS A 254 1.11 10.12 -1.43
N VAL A 255 0.46 10.13 -2.59
CA VAL A 255 0.68 11.15 -3.63
C VAL A 255 0.29 12.54 -3.12
N VAL A 256 -0.81 12.67 -2.37
CA VAL A 256 -1.19 13.94 -1.72
C VAL A 256 -0.11 14.39 -0.74
N ALA A 257 0.38 13.51 0.13
CA ALA A 257 1.42 13.87 1.10
C ALA A 257 2.74 14.31 0.42
N GLU A 258 3.12 13.64 -0.67
CA GLU A 258 4.26 14.06 -1.50
C GLU A 258 4.02 15.41 -2.18
N SER A 259 2.81 15.63 -2.70
CA SER A 259 2.42 16.90 -3.34
C SER A 259 2.46 18.07 -2.36
N VAL A 260 2.08 17.89 -1.09
CA VAL A 260 2.24 18.93 -0.07
C VAL A 260 3.71 19.30 0.14
N ASN A 261 4.60 18.30 0.19
CA ASN A 261 6.03 18.58 0.30
C ASN A 261 6.56 19.33 -0.93
N GLU A 262 6.06 19.03 -2.14
CA GLU A 262 6.43 19.78 -3.34
C GLU A 262 5.94 21.22 -3.28
N VAL A 263 4.70 21.45 -2.83
CA VAL A 263 4.16 22.81 -2.58
C VAL A 263 5.08 23.57 -1.61
N TYR A 264 5.50 22.94 -0.50
CA TYR A 264 6.44 23.57 0.43
C TYR A 264 7.77 23.92 -0.24
N ARG A 265 8.35 23.02 -1.05
CA ARG A 265 9.61 23.28 -1.76
C ARG A 265 9.48 24.44 -2.75
N ILE A 266 8.37 24.52 -3.48
CA ILE A 266 8.10 25.61 -4.41
C ILE A 266 7.94 26.92 -3.65
N MET A 267 7.21 26.93 -2.53
CA MET A 267 7.06 28.11 -1.67
C MET A 267 8.40 28.56 -1.10
N ASP A 268 9.22 27.66 -0.58
CA ASP A 268 10.55 27.95 -0.07
C ASP A 268 11.46 28.54 -1.17
N SER A 269 11.32 28.08 -2.43
CA SER A 269 12.09 28.60 -3.57
C SER A 269 11.78 30.07 -3.92
N VAL A 270 10.59 30.55 -3.55
CA VAL A 270 10.16 31.95 -3.71
C VAL A 270 10.24 32.72 -2.40
N PHE A 271 11.02 32.21 -1.44
CA PHE A 271 11.23 32.74 -0.09
C PHE A 271 10.00 32.74 0.81
N LEU A 272 8.89 32.08 0.42
CA LEU A 272 7.71 31.90 1.23
C LEU A 272 7.91 30.76 2.24
N GLY A 273 8.76 31.01 3.24
CA GLY A 273 9.09 30.05 4.30
C GLY A 273 8.00 29.85 5.34
N PHE A 274 8.23 28.95 6.31
CA PHE A 274 7.26 28.58 7.35
C PHE A 274 6.61 29.79 8.06
N ALA A 275 7.41 30.70 8.61
CA ALA A 275 6.90 31.87 9.32
C ALA A 275 6.05 32.78 8.42
N GLU A 276 6.45 32.97 7.16
CA GLU A 276 5.65 33.76 6.22
C GLU A 276 4.32 33.08 5.92
N ARG A 277 4.29 31.76 5.71
CA ARG A 277 3.06 30.97 5.49
C ARG A 277 2.09 31.06 6.66
N GLN A 278 2.57 31.16 7.90
CA GLN A 278 1.71 31.39 9.08
C GLN A 278 1.05 32.78 9.06
N THR A 279 1.65 33.77 8.42
CA THR A 279 1.07 35.13 8.31
C THR A 279 0.15 35.31 7.11
N VAL A 280 0.20 34.40 6.14
CA VAL A 280 -0.69 34.41 4.97
C VAL A 280 -2.05 33.87 5.37
N ILE A 281 -2.96 34.77 5.76
CA ILE A 281 -4.32 34.43 6.15
C ILE A 281 -5.24 34.34 4.93
N ILE A 282 -5.95 33.23 4.82
CA ILE A 282 -6.94 32.97 3.78
C ILE A 282 -8.32 33.10 4.41
N LYS A 283 -9.18 33.91 3.80
CA LYS A 283 -10.56 34.12 4.25
C LYS A 283 -11.50 33.35 3.34
N PHE A 284 -12.17 32.35 3.89
CA PHE A 284 -13.11 31.53 3.16
C PHE A 284 -14.52 32.08 3.32
N ARG A 285 -15.11 32.56 2.21
CA ARG A 285 -16.45 33.16 2.21
C ARG A 285 -17.53 32.13 1.87
N LYS A 286 -18.66 32.25 2.56
CA LYS A 286 -19.90 31.48 2.33
C LYS A 286 -20.37 31.52 0.88
N ARG A 287 -20.93 30.41 0.38
CA ARG A 287 -21.72 30.36 -0.87
C ARG A 287 -23.09 30.97 -0.61
N ASN A 288 -23.36 32.14 -1.20
CA ASN A 288 -24.70 32.74 -1.13
C ASN A 288 -25.64 32.00 -2.08
N SER A 289 -26.86 31.67 -1.66
CA SER A 289 -27.84 30.92 -2.48
C SER A 289 -28.29 31.64 -3.77
N SER A 290 -27.90 32.90 -3.97
CA SER A 290 -28.20 33.70 -5.16
C SER A 290 -27.03 33.84 -6.15
N THR A 291 -25.82 33.44 -5.78
CA THR A 291 -24.63 33.51 -6.63
C THR A 291 -23.88 32.18 -6.59
N THR A 292 -23.47 31.66 -7.74
CA THR A 292 -22.73 30.39 -7.85
C THR A 292 -21.34 30.44 -7.19
N GLU A 293 -20.94 31.59 -6.63
CA GLU A 293 -19.66 31.81 -5.97
C GLU A 293 -19.73 31.60 -4.45
N GLY A 294 -18.87 30.71 -3.97
CA GLY A 294 -18.55 30.43 -2.58
C GLY A 294 -18.30 28.94 -2.36
N TYR A 295 -17.57 28.59 -1.31
CA TYR A 295 -16.99 27.25 -1.18
C TYR A 295 -17.62 26.41 -0.04
N PHE A 296 -18.33 27.02 0.92
CA PHE A 296 -18.83 26.34 2.13
C PHE A 296 -20.33 26.53 2.39
N SER A 297 -20.96 25.54 3.04
CA SER A 297 -22.40 25.45 3.31
C SER A 297 -22.82 25.79 4.76
N ASP A 298 -21.88 26.00 5.68
CA ASP A 298 -22.19 26.24 7.11
C ASP A 298 -21.87 27.68 7.55
N ASN A 299 -22.53 28.14 8.62
CA ASN A 299 -22.73 29.55 9.00
C ASN A 299 -21.54 30.28 9.66
N GLN A 300 -20.30 29.91 9.38
CA GLN A 300 -19.13 30.64 9.92
C GLN A 300 -18.16 31.06 8.81
N ASP A 301 -17.77 32.34 8.84
CA ASP A 301 -16.59 32.81 8.11
C ASP A 301 -15.38 32.10 8.72
N MET A 302 -14.67 31.34 7.88
CA MET A 302 -13.49 30.59 8.30
C MET A 302 -12.24 31.35 7.85
N GLU A 303 -11.34 31.62 8.79
CA GLU A 303 -10.01 32.16 8.50
C GLU A 303 -8.99 31.09 8.88
N LEU A 304 -8.06 30.81 7.98
CA LEU A 304 -6.99 29.85 8.21
C LEU A 304 -5.70 30.39 7.58
N SER A 305 -4.57 30.20 8.24
CA SER A 305 -3.28 30.47 7.61
C SER A 305 -2.96 29.42 6.54
N LEU A 306 -2.10 29.79 5.59
CA LEU A 306 -1.63 28.88 4.55
C LEU A 306 -0.88 27.67 5.15
N GLU A 307 -0.10 27.89 6.20
CA GLU A 307 0.61 26.80 6.90
C GLU A 307 -0.36 25.84 7.59
N GLU A 308 -1.39 26.35 8.27
CA GLU A 308 -2.42 25.51 8.90
C GLU A 308 -3.16 24.66 7.86
N LEU A 309 -3.45 25.21 6.67
CA LEU A 309 -4.13 24.44 5.61
C LEU A 309 -3.25 23.29 5.13
N LEU A 310 -2.00 23.59 4.77
CA LEU A 310 -1.08 22.60 4.22
C LEU A 310 -0.71 21.54 5.25
N SER A 311 -0.53 21.94 6.51
CA SER A 311 -0.33 21.00 7.62
C SER A 311 -1.54 20.08 7.78
N TRP A 312 -2.77 20.61 7.74
CA TRP A 312 -3.97 19.78 7.84
C TRP A 312 -4.09 18.79 6.67
N VAL A 313 -3.81 19.23 5.44
CA VAL A 313 -3.77 18.32 4.28
C VAL A 313 -2.71 17.23 4.47
N LYS A 314 -1.52 17.58 4.97
CA LYS A 314 -0.43 16.64 5.24
C LYS A 314 -0.82 15.63 6.32
N GLU A 315 -1.40 16.07 7.43
CA GLU A 315 -1.86 15.21 8.53
C GLU A 315 -2.97 14.26 8.09
N PHE A 316 -3.93 14.75 7.29
CA PHE A 316 -4.97 13.91 6.70
C PHE A 316 -4.38 12.83 5.78
N ALA A 317 -3.47 13.22 4.88
CA ALA A 317 -2.86 12.33 3.90
C ALA A 317 -1.96 11.26 4.53
N THR A 318 -1.22 11.63 5.58
CA THR A 318 -0.24 10.75 6.23
C THR A 318 -0.86 9.89 7.34
N PHE A 319 -1.84 10.41 8.08
CA PHE A 319 -2.35 9.76 9.29
C PHE A 319 -3.85 9.53 9.26
N GLU A 320 -4.65 10.59 9.28
CA GLU A 320 -6.08 10.47 9.57
C GLU A 320 -6.81 9.65 8.50
N GLY A 321 -6.56 9.96 7.23
CA GLY A 321 -7.17 9.25 6.10
C GLY A 321 -6.81 7.76 6.10
N GLN A 322 -5.56 7.41 6.43
CA GLN A 322 -5.13 6.01 6.51
C GLN A 322 -5.72 5.29 7.73
N ALA A 323 -5.73 5.94 8.89
CA ALA A 323 -6.27 5.38 10.12
C ALA A 323 -7.79 5.17 10.02
N LEU A 324 -8.52 6.13 9.47
CA LEU A 324 -9.96 6.04 9.22
C LEU A 324 -10.27 4.92 8.21
N ALA A 325 -9.47 4.81 7.14
CA ALA A 325 -9.65 3.76 6.14
C ALA A 325 -9.42 2.36 6.73
N LYS A 326 -8.39 2.17 7.55
CA LYS A 326 -8.05 0.88 8.20
C LYS A 326 -8.94 0.53 9.39
N GLY A 327 -9.40 1.53 10.15
CA GLY A 327 -10.17 1.31 11.38
C GLY A 327 -11.69 1.29 11.17
N GLY A 328 -12.18 2.10 10.24
CA GLY A 328 -13.62 2.31 10.04
C GLY A 328 -14.21 1.63 8.80
N GLY A 329 -13.39 0.95 7.99
CA GLY A 329 -13.82 0.16 6.85
C GLY A 329 -14.64 0.95 5.80
N LYS A 330 -15.53 0.26 5.08
CA LYS A 330 -16.33 0.87 3.98
C LYS A 330 -17.08 2.14 4.41
N LEU A 331 -17.62 2.16 5.63
CA LEU A 331 -18.44 3.26 6.13
C LEU A 331 -17.60 4.53 6.34
N ALA A 332 -16.49 4.43 7.06
CA ALA A 332 -15.62 5.58 7.31
C ALA A 332 -14.98 6.09 6.01
N ILE A 333 -14.65 5.21 5.07
CA ILE A 333 -14.12 5.64 3.76
C ILE A 333 -15.17 6.44 3.00
N ALA A 334 -16.39 5.91 2.87
CA ALA A 334 -17.43 6.52 2.04
C ALA A 334 -18.00 7.83 2.63
N GLU A 335 -18.07 7.95 3.96
CA GLU A 335 -18.71 9.09 4.63
C GLU A 335 -17.69 10.09 5.20
N VAL A 336 -16.56 9.64 5.75
CA VAL A 336 -15.59 10.53 6.41
C VAL A 336 -14.45 10.88 5.47
N VAL A 337 -13.67 9.89 5.01
CA VAL A 337 -12.49 10.14 4.15
C VAL A 337 -12.88 10.89 2.88
N LYS A 338 -13.98 10.49 2.25
CA LYS A 338 -14.51 11.15 1.04
C LYS A 338 -14.82 12.63 1.28
N GLU A 339 -15.55 12.95 2.33
CA GLU A 339 -16.01 14.32 2.61
C GLU A 339 -14.86 15.19 3.12
N THR A 340 -13.96 14.65 3.96
CA THR A 340 -12.74 15.36 4.38
C THR A 340 -11.84 15.67 3.18
N ALA A 341 -11.57 14.70 2.30
CA ALA A 341 -10.76 14.93 1.11
C ALA A 341 -11.39 15.97 0.17
N LYS A 342 -12.71 15.94 0.02
CA LYS A 342 -13.45 16.94 -0.76
C LYS A 342 -13.34 18.34 -0.14
N GLN A 343 -13.57 18.45 1.17
CA GLN A 343 -13.47 19.72 1.89
C GLN A 343 -12.06 20.32 1.76
N LEU A 344 -11.03 19.51 1.93
CA LEU A 344 -9.64 19.94 1.76
C LEU A 344 -9.36 20.36 0.31
N ALA A 345 -9.86 19.63 -0.70
CA ALA A 345 -9.73 20.02 -2.09
C ALA A 345 -10.38 21.39 -2.38
N ASP A 346 -11.57 21.61 -1.82
CA ASP A 346 -12.32 22.86 -1.97
C ASP A 346 -11.59 24.04 -1.28
N LEU A 347 -11.02 23.83 -0.08
CA LEU A 347 -10.20 24.80 0.63
C LEU A 347 -8.93 25.16 -0.14
N VAL A 348 -8.20 24.16 -0.64
CA VAL A 348 -6.96 24.38 -1.42
C VAL A 348 -7.27 25.10 -2.73
N THR A 349 -8.37 24.75 -3.40
CA THR A 349 -8.81 25.45 -4.62
C THR A 349 -9.15 26.91 -4.32
N ALA A 350 -9.97 27.15 -3.30
CA ALA A 350 -10.32 28.51 -2.87
C ALA A 350 -9.09 29.33 -2.51
N THR A 351 -8.06 28.71 -1.93
CA THR A 351 -6.78 29.34 -1.62
C THR A 351 -6.04 29.75 -2.90
N SER A 352 -6.01 28.89 -3.91
CA SER A 352 -5.37 29.21 -5.20
C SER A 352 -6.04 30.37 -5.95
N ASP A 353 -7.33 30.58 -5.72
CA ASP A 353 -8.13 31.65 -6.32
C ASP A 353 -8.23 32.92 -5.43
N ALA A 354 -7.75 32.85 -4.18
CA ALA A 354 -7.92 33.92 -3.20
C ALA A 354 -7.09 35.17 -3.56
N PRO A 355 -7.65 36.39 -3.40
CA PRO A 355 -6.92 37.63 -3.64
C PRO A 355 -5.98 37.96 -2.46
N ILE A 356 -4.91 37.18 -2.31
CA ILE A 356 -3.93 37.35 -1.22
C ILE A 356 -2.91 38.42 -1.57
N SER A 357 -2.69 39.41 -0.71
CA SER A 357 -1.74 40.51 -0.89
C SER A 357 -0.29 40.15 -0.55
N HIS A 358 0.17 38.93 -0.83
CA HIS A 358 1.56 38.49 -0.62
C HIS A 358 2.26 38.24 -1.96
N SER A 359 3.39 38.90 -2.22
CA SER A 359 4.07 38.88 -3.52
C SER A 359 4.64 37.51 -3.88
N ALA A 360 5.18 36.77 -2.90
CA ALA A 360 5.69 35.41 -3.11
C ALA A 360 4.56 34.40 -3.37
N PHE A 361 3.39 34.58 -2.75
CA PHE A 361 2.24 33.70 -2.94
C PHE A 361 1.67 33.81 -4.36
N LYS A 362 1.65 35.01 -4.94
CA LYS A 362 1.12 35.27 -6.30
C LYS A 362 1.96 34.67 -7.43
N ARG A 363 3.06 33.99 -7.13
CA ARG A 363 3.92 33.37 -8.15
C ARG A 363 3.16 32.21 -8.79
N ALA A 364 3.21 32.12 -10.13
CA ALA A 364 2.48 31.12 -10.89
C ALA A 364 2.75 29.70 -10.37
N GLY A 365 4.02 29.34 -10.10
CA GLY A 365 4.37 28.02 -9.56
C GLY A 365 3.70 27.67 -8.22
N VAL A 366 3.50 28.65 -7.34
CA VAL A 366 2.79 28.43 -6.06
C VAL A 366 1.30 28.18 -6.31
N ILE A 367 0.67 28.96 -7.19
CA ILE A 367 -0.74 28.79 -7.54
C ILE A 367 -0.97 27.45 -8.27
N ASP A 368 -0.10 27.11 -9.22
CA ASP A 368 -0.22 25.89 -10.04
C ASP A 368 -0.03 24.64 -9.17
N SER A 369 0.97 24.62 -8.28
CA SER A 369 1.17 23.52 -7.33
C SER A 369 0.02 23.33 -6.34
N LEU A 370 -0.63 24.41 -5.90
CA LEU A 370 -1.85 24.32 -5.09
C LEU A 370 -3.02 23.72 -5.88
N LYS A 371 -3.16 24.05 -7.17
CA LYS A 371 -4.18 23.45 -8.04
C LYS A 371 -3.94 21.96 -8.24
N ASP A 372 -2.69 21.57 -8.51
CA ASP A 372 -2.31 20.17 -8.63
C ASP A 372 -2.62 19.41 -7.33
N LEU A 373 -2.28 19.98 -6.17
CA LEU A 373 -2.63 19.40 -4.87
C LEU A 373 -4.14 19.22 -4.68
N ALA A 374 -4.95 20.20 -5.09
CA ALA A 374 -6.40 20.09 -5.03
C ALA A 374 -6.94 18.97 -5.92
N ASP A 375 -6.36 18.77 -7.10
CA ASP A 375 -6.74 17.68 -8.01
C ASP A 375 -6.39 16.29 -7.42
N GLN A 376 -5.23 16.16 -6.77
CA GLN A 376 -4.89 14.92 -6.05
C GLN A 376 -5.87 14.61 -4.90
N LEU A 377 -6.31 15.63 -4.17
CA LEU A 377 -7.34 15.47 -3.13
C LEU A 377 -8.73 15.10 -3.71
N ARG A 378 -9.09 15.62 -4.89
CA ARG A 378 -10.30 15.20 -5.61
C ARG A 378 -10.22 13.75 -6.07
N GLU A 379 -9.04 13.27 -6.46
CA GLU A 379 -8.83 11.86 -6.78
C GLU A 379 -9.06 10.98 -5.55
N VAL A 380 -8.51 11.36 -4.38
CA VAL A 380 -8.77 10.68 -3.10
C VAL A 380 -10.26 10.62 -2.80
N SER A 381 -10.98 11.75 -2.91
CA SER A 381 -12.44 11.79 -2.70
C SER A 381 -13.19 10.90 -3.68
N THR A 382 -12.79 10.89 -4.95
CA THR A 382 -13.38 10.04 -6.00
C THR A 382 -13.17 8.57 -5.69
N LEU A 383 -11.95 8.15 -5.34
CA LEU A 383 -11.64 6.78 -4.96
C LEU A 383 -12.41 6.35 -3.70
N ALA A 384 -12.52 7.23 -2.70
CA ALA A 384 -13.30 6.97 -1.50
C ALA A 384 -14.80 6.81 -1.81
N GLY A 385 -15.37 7.64 -2.68
CA GLY A 385 -16.77 7.55 -3.12
C GLY A 385 -17.08 6.33 -4.00
N GLN A 386 -16.06 5.73 -4.61
CA GLN A 386 -16.20 4.49 -5.37
C GLN A 386 -16.36 3.24 -4.49
N VAL A 387 -16.10 3.34 -3.18
CA VAL A 387 -16.38 2.28 -2.21
C VAL A 387 -17.89 2.20 -2.02
N LYS A 388 -18.55 1.31 -2.77
CA LYS A 388 -20.01 1.12 -2.73
C LYS A 388 -20.47 0.87 -1.29
N ARG A 389 -21.45 1.67 -0.88
CA ARG A 389 -22.32 1.36 0.27
C ARG A 389 -23.27 0.24 -0.17
N GLU A 390 -23.30 -0.85 0.57
CA GLU A 390 -24.47 -1.74 0.55
C GLU A 390 -25.61 -0.95 1.20
N GLN A 391 -26.32 -0.12 0.44
CA GLN A 391 -27.55 0.51 0.92
C GLN A 391 -28.71 -0.48 0.79
N ASN A 392 -29.32 -0.76 1.94
CA ASN A 392 -30.63 -1.37 2.15
C ASN A 392 -30.82 -2.79 1.61
N ILE A 393 -30.59 -3.79 2.48
CA ILE A 393 -31.54 -4.90 2.55
C ILE A 393 -32.89 -4.24 2.88
N ASN A 394 -33.74 -4.12 1.86
CA ASN A 394 -35.14 -3.84 2.04
C ASN A 394 -35.73 -5.04 2.78
N VAL A 395 -35.62 -5.03 4.12
CA VAL A 395 -36.31 -6.01 4.96
C VAL A 395 -37.79 -5.71 4.74
N PRO A 396 -38.57 -6.59 4.10
CA PRO A 396 -40.01 -6.39 4.04
C PRO A 396 -40.50 -6.29 5.49
N SER A 397 -41.27 -5.25 5.79
CA SER A 397 -41.87 -5.07 7.13
C SER A 397 -42.39 -6.41 7.65
N PRO A 398 -42.08 -6.80 8.90
CA PRO A 398 -42.62 -8.03 9.44
C PRO A 398 -44.14 -7.96 9.34
N ALA A 399 -44.72 -8.92 8.62
CA ALA A 399 -46.16 -9.11 8.57
C ALA A 399 -46.67 -9.13 10.01
N ILE A 400 -47.61 -8.23 10.32
CA ILE A 400 -48.33 -8.24 11.58
C ILE A 400 -49.09 -9.56 11.63
N LEU A 401 -48.51 -10.55 12.30
CA LEU A 401 -49.20 -11.76 12.68
C LEU A 401 -50.23 -11.35 13.73
N ASN A 402 -51.49 -11.24 13.31
CA ASN A 402 -52.62 -11.15 14.22
C ASN A 402 -52.56 -12.36 15.17
N PRO A 403 -52.64 -12.15 16.49
CA PRO A 403 -52.64 -13.27 17.43
C PRO A 403 -53.94 -14.10 17.24
N PRO A 404 -53.86 -15.43 17.32
CA PRO A 404 -55.03 -16.30 17.23
C PRO A 404 -55.97 -16.05 18.42
N SER A 405 -57.26 -15.91 18.13
CA SER A 405 -58.32 -15.73 19.10
C SER A 405 -58.39 -16.94 20.04
N GLN A 406 -57.87 -16.80 21.26
CA GLN A 406 -58.11 -17.78 22.32
C GLN A 406 -59.50 -17.53 22.91
N GLN A 407 -60.47 -18.33 22.45
CA GLN A 407 -61.72 -18.54 23.17
C GLN A 407 -61.42 -19.40 24.41
N PHE A 408 -61.58 -18.84 25.60
CA PHE A 408 -61.71 -19.61 26.82
C PHE A 408 -63.20 -20.02 27.00
N PRO A 409 -63.52 -21.28 27.27
CA PRO A 409 -64.87 -21.69 27.67
C PRO A 409 -65.12 -21.33 29.14
N PRO A 410 -66.39 -21.08 29.53
CA PRO A 410 -66.73 -20.58 30.86
C PRO A 410 -66.76 -21.71 31.89
N GLN A 411 -66.12 -21.50 33.04
CA GLN A 411 -66.58 -21.95 34.36
C GLN A 411 -66.19 -20.94 35.42
#